data_AF-A0A349B213-F1
#
_entry.id   AF-A0A349B213-F1
#
_cell.length_a   1.000
_cell.length_b   1.000
_cell.length_c   1.000
_cell.angle_alpha   90.00
_cell.angle_beta   90.00
_cell.angle_gamma   90.00
#
_symmetry.space_group_name_H-M   'P 1'
#
loop_
_entity.id
_entity.type
_entity.pdbx_description
1 polymer ?
#
loop_
_entity_poly.entity_id
_entity_poly.type
_entity_poly.pdbx_seq_one_letter_code
_entity_poly.pdbx_strand_id
1 'polypeptide(L)'
;EPDVRALLTKVEAGELDAGLVYVTDVLAAGAGVQGIDLPADIDVATSYVIGTVTGSGNPDLAAAFVELVRSDEGQAVLQRAGFERA
;
A
#
# COMPACT_ATOMS: atom_id res chain seq x y z
N GLU A 1 5.02 -3.07 17.02
CA GLU A 1 4.94 -1.62 16.77
C GLU A 1 3.65 -1.37 15.98
N PRO A 2 2.67 -0.60 16.50
CA PRO A 2 1.39 -0.38 15.83
C PRO A 2 1.44 0.57 14.63
N ASP A 3 2.54 1.28 14.39
CA ASP A 3 2.72 2.20 13.25
C ASP A 3 3.95 1.81 12.42
N VAL A 4 3.71 1.33 11.21
CA VAL A 4 4.74 0.91 10.25
C VAL A 4 5.68 2.05 9.85
N ARG A 5 5.22 3.31 9.86
CA ARG A 5 6.10 4.46 9.60
C ARG A 5 7.06 4.74 10.75
N ALA A 6 6.58 4.61 11.99
CA ALA A 6 7.44 4.76 13.17
C ALA A 6 8.53 3.68 13.20
N LEU A 7 8.21 2.49 12.70
CA LEU A 7 9.16 1.39 12.56
C LEU A 7 10.25 1.71 11.52
N LEU A 8 9.86 2.21 10.35
CA LEU A 8 10.78 2.62 9.28
C LEU A 8 11.79 3.68 9.77
N THR A 9 11.32 4.74 10.45
CA THR A 9 12.20 5.80 10.98
C THR A 9 13.22 5.27 11.99
N LYS A 10 12.84 4.30 12.84
CA LYS A 10 13.75 3.69 13.82
C LYS A 10 14.80 2.80 13.15
N VAL A 11 14.44 2.11 12.07
CA VAL A 11 15.39 1.33 11.25
C VAL A 11 16.39 2.27 10.57
N GLU A 12 15.93 3.37 9.96
CA GLU A 12 16.81 4.38 9.36
C GLU A 12 17.76 5.02 10.38
N ALA A 13 17.30 5.21 11.63
CA ALA A 13 18.11 5.73 12.74
C ALA A 13 19.07 4.69 13.35
N GLY A 14 18.99 3.41 12.95
CA GLY A 14 19.79 2.31 13.51
C GLY A 14 19.36 1.88 14.91
N GLU A 15 18.14 2.25 15.35
CA GLU A 15 17.57 1.85 16.64
C GLU A 15 16.94 0.44 16.63
N LEU A 16 16.70 -0.10 15.43
CA LEU A 16 16.15 -1.44 15.20
C LEU A 16 16.91 -2.13 14.08
N ASP A 17 17.16 -3.43 14.22
CA ASP A 17 17.84 -4.24 13.20
C ASP A 17 16.93 -4.56 12.00
N ALA A 18 15.61 -4.73 12.22
CA ALA A 18 14.63 -5.06 11.19
C ALA A 18 13.17 -4.80 11.64
N GLY A 19 12.26 -4.75 10.67
CA GLY A 19 10.81 -4.72 10.92
C GLY A 19 9.97 -5.20 9.74
N LEU A 20 8.76 -5.67 10.04
CA LEU A 20 7.73 -6.01 9.04
C LEU A 20 7.01 -4.73 8.61
N VAL A 21 7.10 -4.41 7.32
CA VAL A 21 6.51 -3.21 6.69
C VAL A 21 5.85 -3.60 5.36
N TYR A 22 5.05 -2.71 4.80
CA TYR A 22 4.50 -2.92 3.46
C TYR A 22 5.55 -2.59 2.39
N VAL A 23 5.46 -3.26 1.23
CA VAL A 23 6.37 -2.99 0.09
C VAL A 23 6.34 -1.52 -0.33
N THR A 24 5.19 -0.86 -0.19
CA THR A 24 5.00 0.57 -0.48
C THR A 24 5.87 1.46 0.40
N ASP A 25 6.12 1.07 1.65
CA ASP A 25 6.96 1.84 2.58
C ASP A 25 8.44 1.72 2.20
N VAL A 26 8.88 0.53 1.78
CA VAL A 26 10.24 0.30 1.27
C VAL A 26 10.48 1.11 0.00
N LEU A 27 9.52 1.13 -0.93
CA LEU A 27 9.61 1.93 -2.15
C LEU A 27 9.67 3.43 -1.84
N ALA A 28 8.91 3.91 -0.86
CA ALA A 28 8.91 5.31 -0.45
C ALA A 28 10.22 5.75 0.23
N ALA A 29 10.87 4.85 0.98
CA ALA A 29 12.15 5.08 1.64
C ALA A 29 13.35 5.14 0.67
N GLY A 30 13.20 4.59 -0.54
CA GLY A 30 14.25 4.55 -1.54
C GLY A 30 15.51 3.83 -1.03
N ALA A 31 16.65 4.51 -1.00
CA ALA A 31 17.93 3.95 -0.58
C ALA A 31 18.15 3.96 0.96
N GLY A 32 17.19 4.48 1.74
CA GLY A 32 17.30 4.57 3.20
C GLY A 32 17.21 3.23 3.93
N VAL A 33 16.59 2.23 3.29
CA VAL A 33 16.39 0.88 3.85
C VAL A 33 16.61 -0.20 2.80
N GLN A 34 16.92 -1.41 3.25
CA GLN A 34 16.97 -2.60 2.40
C GLN A 34 15.69 -3.42 2.58
N GLY A 35 14.95 -3.65 1.49
CA GLY A 35 13.83 -4.60 1.47
C GLY A 35 14.32 -6.04 1.40
N ILE A 36 13.70 -6.94 2.17
CA ILE A 36 13.90 -8.39 2.09
C ILE A 36 12.51 -9.01 1.90
N ASP A 37 12.33 -9.75 0.81
CA ASP A 37 11.07 -10.42 0.51
C ASP A 37 10.76 -11.49 1.56
N LEU A 38 9.49 -11.59 1.94
CA LEU A 38 9.03 -12.67 2.80
C LEU A 38 8.95 -13.98 2.01
N PRO A 39 9.21 -15.14 2.66
CA PRO A 39 8.94 -16.45 2.07
C PRO A 39 7.50 -16.58 1.57
N ALA A 40 7.31 -17.21 0.41
CA ALA A 40 5.99 -17.32 -0.25
C ALA A 40 4.95 -18.15 0.55
N ASP A 41 5.38 -18.91 1.54
CA ASP A 41 4.53 -19.66 2.48
C ASP A 41 4.04 -18.80 3.66
N ILE A 42 4.54 -17.57 3.80
CA ILE A 42 4.05 -16.56 4.73
C ILE A 42 3.08 -15.66 3.96
N ASP A 43 1.87 -16.16 3.74
CA ASP A 43 0.81 -15.41 3.05
C ASP A 43 0.13 -14.44 4.04
N VAL A 44 0.40 -13.15 3.85
CA VAL A 44 -0.32 -12.07 4.52
C VAL A 44 -1.20 -11.36 3.49
N ALA A 45 -2.16 -12.10 2.94
CA ALA A 45 -3.15 -11.56 2.00
C ALA A 45 -3.84 -10.32 2.59
N THR A 46 -3.52 -9.14 2.02
CA THR A 46 -4.08 -7.86 2.46
C THR A 46 -5.07 -7.40 1.40
N SER A 47 -6.37 -7.51 1.70
CA SER A 47 -7.43 -7.06 0.78
C SER A 47 -7.73 -5.58 0.95
N TYR A 48 -7.54 -4.79 -0.11
CA TYR A 48 -7.92 -3.38 -0.17
C TYR A 48 -9.24 -3.20 -0.91
N VAL A 49 -10.28 -2.77 -0.19
CA VAL A 49 -11.63 -2.59 -0.74
C VAL A 49 -11.90 -1.12 -1.06
N ILE A 50 -12.66 -0.87 -2.12
CA ILE A 50 -13.16 0.46 -2.51
C ILE A 50 -14.68 0.39 -2.73
N GLY A 51 -15.41 1.42 -2.28
CA GLY A 51 -16.86 1.50 -2.45
C GLY A 51 -17.39 2.92 -2.37
N THR A 52 -18.58 3.14 -2.90
CA THR A 52 -19.26 4.44 -2.85
C THR A 52 -19.99 4.64 -1.52
N VAL A 53 -19.97 5.85 -0.99
CA VAL A 53 -20.77 6.22 0.20
C VAL A 53 -22.22 6.47 -0.21
N THR A 54 -23.17 5.76 0.39
CA THR A 54 -24.62 5.84 0.08
C THR A 54 -25.22 7.24 0.23
N GLY A 55 -24.64 8.07 1.11
CA GLY A 55 -25.06 9.47 1.33
C GLY A 55 -24.26 10.51 0.53
N SER A 56 -23.51 10.10 -0.51
CA SER A 56 -22.72 11.04 -1.32
C SER A 56 -23.61 12.10 -1.96
N GLY A 57 -23.24 13.38 -1.82
CA GLY A 57 -23.87 14.47 -2.58
C GLY A 57 -23.59 14.42 -4.09
N ASN A 58 -22.67 13.56 -4.52
CA ASN A 58 -22.30 13.34 -5.92
C ASN A 58 -22.20 11.82 -6.21
N PRO A 59 -23.31 11.09 -6.32
CA PRO A 59 -23.30 9.64 -6.50
C PRO A 59 -22.65 9.22 -7.83
N ASP A 60 -22.91 9.95 -8.91
CA ASP A 60 -22.35 9.63 -10.24
C ASP A 60 -20.83 9.80 -10.27
N LEU A 61 -20.31 10.85 -9.63
CA LEU A 61 -18.87 11.07 -9.52
C LEU A 61 -18.20 10.01 -8.65
N ALA A 62 -18.85 9.59 -7.56
CA ALA A 62 -18.35 8.52 -6.72
C ALA A 62 -18.25 7.20 -7.49
N ALA A 63 -19.29 6.86 -8.28
CA ALA A 63 -19.27 5.68 -9.15
C ALA A 63 -18.16 5.79 -10.21
N ALA A 64 -18.05 6.93 -10.90
CA ALA A 64 -17.01 7.15 -11.90
C ALA A 64 -15.60 7.03 -11.32
N PHE A 65 -15.37 7.49 -10.09
CA PHE A 65 -14.08 7.33 -9.42
C PHE A 65 -13.76 5.87 -9.10
N VAL A 66 -14.74 5.09 -8.62
CA VAL A 66 -14.56 3.65 -8.38
C VAL A 66 -14.22 2.93 -9.68
N GLU A 67 -14.91 3.23 -10.78
CA GLU A 67 -14.61 2.67 -12.10
C GLU A 67 -13.21 3.05 -12.58
N LEU A 68 -12.80 4.31 -12.40
CA LEU A 68 -11.45 4.76 -12.73
C LEU A 68 -10.38 3.98 -11.96
N VAL A 69 -10.55 3.80 -10.64
CA VAL A 69 -9.60 3.05 -9.81
C VAL A 69 -9.49 1.59 -10.27
N ARG A 70 -10.59 0.99 -10.73
CA ARG A 70 -10.65 -0.40 -11.20
C ARG A 70 -10.23 -0.60 -12.66
N SER A 71 -10.16 0.48 -13.45
CA SER A 71 -9.71 0.44 -14.84
C SER A 71 -8.24 0.03 -14.99
N ASP A 72 -7.84 -0.37 -16.20
CA ASP A 72 -6.44 -0.72 -16.48
C ASP A 72 -5.48 0.45 -16.20
N GLU A 73 -5.89 1.69 -16.47
CA GLU A 73 -5.09 2.88 -16.15
C GLU A 73 -4.91 3.05 -14.63
N GLY A 74 -6.01 2.96 -13.87
CA GLY A 74 -5.97 3.06 -12.41
C GLY A 74 -5.11 1.97 -11.77
N GLN A 75 -5.27 0.72 -12.23
CA GLN A 75 -4.46 -0.40 -11.76
C GLN A 75 -2.97 -0.23 -12.11
N ALA A 76 -2.64 0.30 -13.29
CA ALA A 76 -1.24 0.59 -13.64
C ALA A 76 -0.59 1.68 -12.76
N VAL A 77 -1.37 2.64 -12.26
CA VAL A 77 -0.88 3.60 -11.26
C VAL A 77 -0.60 2.91 -9.93
N LEU A 78 -1.53 2.08 -9.45
CA LEU A 78 -1.41 1.34 -8.19
C LEU A 78 -0.24 0.36 -8.21
N GLN A 79 -0.04 -0.37 -9.30
CA GLN A 79 1.09 -1.28 -9.49
C GLN A 79 2.43 -0.57 -9.41
N ARG A 80 2.57 0.61 -10.04
CA ARG A 80 3.79 1.43 -9.94
C ARG A 80 4.04 1.92 -8.51
N ALA A 81 3.00 2.04 -7.70
CA ALA A 81 3.11 2.39 -6.29
C ALA A 81 3.35 1.16 -5.38
N GLY A 82 3.41 -0.06 -5.93
CA GLY A 82 3.68 -1.30 -5.18
C GLY A 82 2.45 -2.08 -4.74
N PHE A 83 1.25 -1.72 -5.21
CA PHE A 83 0.04 -2.51 -4.94
C PHE A 83 -0.15 -3.62 -5.98
N GLU A 84 -0.62 -4.78 -5.52
CA GLU A 84 -1.08 -5.83 -6.41
C GLU A 84 -2.45 -5.50 -7.02
N ARG A 85 -2.75 -6.11 -8.16
CA ARG A 85 -4.08 -5.95 -8.78
C ARG A 85 -5.13 -6.65 -7.91
N ALA A 86 -6.21 -5.94 -7.61
CA ALA A 86 -7.38 -6.50 -6.94
C ALA A 86 -8.17 -7.47 -7.82
#